data_AF-A0A816PEI1-F1
#
_entry.id   AF-A0A816PEI1-F1
#
_cell.length_a   1.000
_cell.length_b   1.000
_cell.length_c   1.000
_cell.angle_alpha   90.00
_cell.angle_beta   90.00
_cell.angle_gamma   90.00
#
_symmetry.space_group_name_H-M   'P 1'
#
loop_
_entity.id
_entity.type
_entity.pdbx_description
1 polymer ?
#
loop_
_entity_poly.entity_id
_entity_poly.type
_entity_poly.pdbx_seq_one_letter_code
_entity_poly.pdbx_strand_id
1 'polypeptide(L)'
;MELFTANCLSTENKPLELSKLVIEDKSSVKKNTENTITPVNHGVKVWQENREKWVGDQSRQRKKTTKDQIISWSTTYEDLLSTQEPFSESIPLPEMVDFLVDIWYDEGLYD
;
A
#
# COMPACT_ATOMS: atom_id res chain seq x y z
N MET A 1 -20.16 4.76 27.06
CA MET A 1 -19.07 5.65 26.63
C MET A 1 -17.78 5.02 27.08
N GLU A 2 -17.12 4.28 26.20
CA GLU A 2 -15.75 3.79 26.44
C GLU A 2 -14.94 4.15 25.20
N LEU A 3 -13.82 4.82 25.45
CA LEU A 3 -13.02 5.57 24.50
C LEU A 3 -12.04 4.61 23.82
N PHE A 4 -12.02 4.59 22.48
CA PHE A 4 -10.96 3.93 21.72
C PHE A 4 -9.67 4.71 21.90
N THR A 5 -8.82 4.26 22.82
CA THR A 5 -7.45 4.73 22.96
C THR A 5 -6.62 4.15 21.81
N ALA A 6 -6.19 5.04 20.92
CA ALA A 6 -5.25 4.73 19.85
C ALA A 6 -3.92 4.24 20.45
N ASN A 7 -3.54 3.01 20.15
CA ASN A 7 -2.22 2.48 20.47
C ASN A 7 -1.25 2.88 19.34
N CYS A 8 -0.72 4.10 19.40
CA CYS A 8 0.42 4.50 18.57
C CYS A 8 1.69 3.95 19.22
N LEU A 9 2.23 2.85 18.68
CA LEU A 9 3.54 2.34 19.08
C LEU A 9 4.63 3.26 18.51
N SER A 10 5.10 4.17 19.35
CA SER A 10 6.37 4.88 19.16
C SER A 10 7.52 3.87 19.27
N THR A 11 8.20 3.58 18.16
CA THR A 11 9.51 2.92 18.24
C THR A 11 10.57 3.98 18.46
N GLU A 12 10.96 4.08 19.72
CA GLU A 12 12.11 4.79 20.27
C GLU A 12 13.39 4.46 19.49
N ASN A 13 14.10 5.50 19.03
CA ASN A 13 15.44 5.39 18.46
C ASN A 13 16.42 4.97 19.58
N LYS A 14 16.95 3.74 19.51
CA LYS A 14 18.10 3.31 20.33
C LYS A 14 19.32 3.03 19.45
N PRO A 15 20.51 3.59 19.74
CA PRO A 15 21.70 3.37 18.93
C PRO A 15 22.20 1.94 19.15
N LEU A 16 22.43 1.20 18.06
CA LEU A 16 23.11 -0.09 18.11
C LEU A 16 24.62 0.18 18.25
N GLU A 17 25.10 0.01 19.47
CA GLU A 17 26.50 0.02 19.87
C GLU A 17 27.35 -0.88 18.96
N LEU A 18 28.22 -0.24 18.18
CA LEU A 18 29.38 -0.84 17.54
C LEU A 18 30.25 -1.51 18.60
N SER A 19 30.18 -2.83 18.75
CA SER A 19 31.12 -3.53 19.64
C SER A 19 31.67 -4.82 19.04
N LYS A 20 32.98 -4.71 18.76
CA LYS A 20 34.02 -5.75 18.73
C LYS A 20 34.05 -6.68 17.52
N LEU A 21 34.64 -6.13 16.46
CA LEU A 21 35.44 -6.89 15.51
C LEU A 21 36.75 -7.30 16.21
N VAL A 22 36.79 -8.50 16.81
CA VAL A 22 38.03 -9.17 17.21
C VAL A 22 38.38 -10.13 16.08
N ILE A 23 39.38 -9.77 15.28
CA ILE A 23 40.02 -10.69 14.34
C ILE A 23 40.95 -11.56 15.18
N GLU A 24 40.60 -12.84 15.36
CA GLU A 24 41.55 -13.85 15.79
C GLU A 24 41.79 -14.82 14.63
N ASP A 25 42.96 -14.68 14.02
CA ASP A 25 43.49 -15.56 12.99
C ASP A 25 43.98 -16.87 13.62
N LYS A 26 43.36 -18.00 13.25
CA LYS A 26 44.06 -19.29 13.13
C LYS A 26 43.47 -20.16 12.03
N SER A 27 44.27 -20.33 10.98
CA SER A 27 44.15 -21.36 9.95
C SER A 27 44.24 -22.78 10.53
N SER A 28 43.27 -23.64 10.22
CA SER A 28 43.55 -25.06 9.97
C SER A 28 42.55 -25.64 8.96
N VAL A 29 43.07 -26.14 7.85
CA VAL A 29 42.33 -26.81 6.77
C VAL A 29 42.02 -28.24 7.19
N LYS A 30 40.73 -28.62 7.22
CA LYS A 30 40.27 -29.98 6.88
C LYS A 30 38.92 -29.92 6.16
N LYS A 31 38.89 -30.59 5.02
CA LYS A 31 37.83 -30.63 4.01
C LYS A 31 36.60 -31.43 4.50
N ASN A 32 35.44 -31.12 3.91
CA ASN A 32 34.41 -32.05 3.39
C ASN A 32 32.98 -31.63 3.81
N THR A 33 32.21 -31.14 2.85
CA THR A 33 30.83 -31.52 2.48
C THR A 33 30.25 -30.33 1.73
N GLU A 34 29.87 -30.57 0.48
CA GLU A 34 29.20 -29.63 -0.41
C GLU A 34 27.90 -29.15 0.22
N ASN A 35 27.99 -28.15 1.09
CA ASN A 35 26.85 -27.33 1.40
C ASN A 35 26.84 -26.29 0.28
N THR A 36 25.99 -26.50 -0.73
CA THR A 36 25.59 -25.41 -1.62
C THR A 36 24.88 -24.37 -0.76
N ILE A 37 25.66 -23.54 -0.07
CA ILE A 37 25.18 -22.39 0.68
C ILE A 37 24.77 -21.39 -0.40
N THR A 38 23.58 -21.59 -0.96
CA THR A 38 22.95 -20.57 -1.79
C THR A 38 22.77 -19.35 -0.89
N PRO A 39 23.38 -18.20 -1.21
CA PRO A 39 23.20 -17.00 -0.41
C PRO A 39 21.73 -16.63 -0.46
N VAL A 40 21.02 -16.90 0.63
CA VAL A 40 19.60 -16.57 0.73
C VAL A 40 19.49 -15.06 0.87
N ASN A 41 18.84 -14.40 -0.10
CA ASN A 41 18.60 -12.97 -0.02
C ASN A 41 17.51 -12.70 1.04
N HIS A 42 17.94 -12.31 2.23
CA HIS A 42 17.06 -12.04 3.36
C HIS A 42 16.12 -10.86 3.08
N GLY A 43 16.57 -9.85 2.30
CA GLY A 43 15.74 -8.70 1.93
C GLY A 43 14.58 -9.07 1.00
N VAL A 44 14.78 -10.00 0.07
CA VAL A 44 13.71 -10.49 -0.81
C VAL A 44 12.63 -11.22 0.00
N LYS A 45 13.01 -12.02 0.99
CA LYS A 45 12.05 -12.71 1.86
C LYS A 45 11.21 -11.73 2.68
N VAL A 46 11.85 -10.73 3.31
CA VAL A 46 11.16 -9.70 4.08
C VAL A 46 10.21 -8.88 3.19
N TRP A 47 10.65 -8.52 1.99
CA TRP A 47 9.79 -7.80 1.03
C TRP A 47 8.57 -8.63 0.61
N GLN A 48 8.78 -9.91 0.29
CA GLN A 48 7.71 -10.83 -0.09
C GLN A 48 6.67 -10.98 1.04
N GLU A 49 7.13 -11.23 2.27
CA GLU A 49 6.26 -11.35 3.45
C GLU A 49 5.46 -10.06 3.71
N ASN A 50 6.10 -8.89 3.57
CA ASN A 50 5.41 -7.62 3.72
C ASN A 50 4.38 -7.45 2.61
N ARG A 51 4.75 -7.68 1.35
CA ARG A 51 3.85 -7.54 0.20
C ARG A 51 2.59 -8.38 0.35
N GLU A 52 2.73 -9.62 0.80
CA GLU A 52 1.58 -10.51 1.05
C GLU A 52 0.63 -9.94 2.11
N LYS A 53 1.17 -9.35 3.18
CA LYS A 53 0.36 -8.65 4.20
C LYS A 53 -0.32 -7.39 3.66
N TRP A 54 0.33 -6.64 2.76
CA TRP A 54 -0.22 -5.42 2.15
C TRP A 54 -1.33 -5.71 1.13
N VAL A 55 -1.13 -6.72 0.27
CA VAL A 55 -2.13 -7.12 -0.73
C VAL A 55 -3.37 -7.69 -0.04
N GLY A 56 -3.20 -8.28 1.16
CA GLY A 56 -4.29 -8.83 1.94
C GLY A 56 -4.99 -9.99 1.24
N ASP A 57 -6.18 -10.33 1.73
CA ASP A 57 -7.00 -11.40 1.14
C ASP A 57 -7.72 -10.88 -0.12
N GLN A 58 -7.17 -11.21 -1.29
CA GLN A 58 -7.78 -10.86 -2.57
C GLN A 58 -9.17 -11.47 -2.76
N SER A 59 -9.55 -12.52 -2.01
CA SER A 59 -10.92 -13.05 -2.04
C SER A 59 -11.94 -12.09 -1.43
N ARG A 60 -11.49 -11.13 -0.60
CA ARG A 60 -12.30 -10.03 -0.07
C ARG A 60 -12.46 -8.87 -1.04
N GLN A 61 -11.80 -8.89 -2.19
CA GLN A 61 -12.24 -8.09 -3.34
C GLN A 61 -13.58 -8.67 -3.79
N ARG A 62 -14.64 -8.36 -3.02
CA ARG A 62 -16.00 -8.72 -3.36
C ARG A 62 -16.20 -8.25 -4.79
N LYS A 63 -16.66 -9.16 -5.66
CA LYS A 63 -17.14 -8.82 -7.00
C LYS A 63 -18.01 -7.58 -6.82
N LYS A 64 -17.56 -6.44 -7.33
CA LYS A 64 -18.32 -5.18 -7.27
C LYS A 64 -19.68 -5.50 -7.87
N THR A 65 -20.70 -5.58 -7.03
CA THR A 65 -22.07 -5.55 -7.49
C THR A 65 -22.19 -4.28 -8.31
N THR A 66 -22.88 -4.33 -9.45
CA THR A 66 -23.29 -3.14 -10.20
C THR A 66 -24.05 -2.25 -9.23
N LYS A 67 -23.35 -1.29 -8.62
CA LYS A 67 -23.92 -0.25 -7.79
C LYS A 67 -24.40 0.84 -8.71
N ASP A 68 -25.45 1.51 -8.28
CA ASP A 68 -25.87 2.75 -8.92
C ASP A 68 -24.72 3.76 -8.83
N GLN A 69 -24.61 4.59 -9.86
CA GLN A 69 -23.60 5.64 -9.91
C GLN A 69 -23.78 6.59 -8.72
N ILE A 70 -22.69 6.90 -8.04
CA ILE A 70 -22.67 7.79 -6.86
C ILE A 70 -22.76 9.25 -7.32
N ILE A 71 -22.12 9.58 -8.45
CA ILE A 71 -22.24 10.88 -9.11
C ILE A 71 -23.40 10.82 -10.10
N SER A 72 -24.31 11.78 -10.03
CA SER A 72 -25.40 11.86 -11.01
C SER A 72 -24.85 12.29 -12.37
N TRP A 73 -25.41 11.75 -13.45
CA TRP A 73 -25.15 12.21 -14.82
C TRP A 73 -25.49 13.68 -15.05
N SER A 74 -26.30 14.27 -14.17
CA SER A 74 -26.71 15.68 -14.21
C SER A 74 -25.85 16.59 -13.32
N THR A 75 -24.85 16.04 -12.65
CA THR A 75 -23.96 16.80 -11.77
C THR A 75 -22.93 17.54 -12.62
N THR A 76 -22.68 18.83 -12.33
CA THR A 76 -21.60 19.59 -12.96
C THR A 76 -20.34 19.61 -12.08
N TYR A 77 -19.19 20.01 -12.65
CA TYR A 77 -17.96 20.18 -11.86
C TYR A 77 -18.15 21.17 -10.70
N GLU A 78 -18.83 22.29 -10.97
CA GLU A 78 -19.13 23.31 -9.98
C GLU A 78 -20.04 22.79 -8.87
N ASP A 79 -20.99 21.90 -9.17
CA ASP A 79 -21.84 21.28 -8.15
C ASP A 79 -21.03 20.42 -7.17
N LEU A 80 -20.01 19.70 -7.65
CA LEU A 80 -19.11 18.92 -6.79
C LEU A 80 -18.23 19.80 -5.91
N LEU A 81 -17.80 20.97 -6.40
CA LEU A 81 -16.98 21.90 -5.64
C LEU A 81 -17.80 22.84 -4.75
N SER A 82 -19.11 22.93 -4.97
CA SER A 82 -20.02 23.80 -4.21
C SER A 82 -20.14 23.36 -2.75
N THR A 83 -19.96 22.06 -2.46
CA THR A 83 -20.00 21.52 -1.10
C THR A 83 -18.73 20.76 -0.77
N GLN A 84 -18.20 20.97 0.43
CA GLN A 84 -17.06 20.22 0.96
C GLN A 84 -17.52 18.98 1.76
N GLU A 85 -18.77 18.57 1.56
CA GLU A 85 -19.35 17.42 2.25
C GLU A 85 -18.84 16.13 1.58
N PRO A 86 -18.38 15.13 2.35
CA PRO A 86 -17.99 13.87 1.77
C PRO A 86 -19.19 13.15 1.16
N PHE A 87 -18.98 12.44 0.06
CA PHE A 87 -19.98 11.56 -0.53
C PHE A 87 -20.43 10.48 0.48
N SER A 88 -21.70 10.08 0.39
CA SER A 88 -22.27 9.04 1.25
C SER A 88 -21.56 7.68 1.09
N GLU A 89 -20.92 7.44 -0.05
CA GLU A 89 -20.07 6.29 -0.33
C GLU A 89 -18.79 6.72 -1.07
N SER A 90 -17.70 5.94 -0.93
CA SER A 90 -16.48 6.16 -1.70
C SER A 90 -16.70 5.94 -3.19
N ILE A 91 -16.37 6.94 -4.01
CA ILE A 91 -16.52 6.86 -5.45
C ILE A 91 -15.47 5.91 -6.06
N PRO A 92 -15.89 4.89 -6.85
CA PRO A 92 -15.00 4.12 -7.68
C PRO A 92 -14.18 5.00 -8.61
N LEU A 93 -12.86 4.78 -8.68
CA LEU A 93 -12.01 5.52 -9.60
C LEU A 93 -12.52 5.54 -11.07
N PRO A 94 -13.04 4.44 -11.65
CA PRO A 94 -13.58 4.48 -13.01
C PRO A 94 -14.72 5.48 -13.17
N GLU A 95 -15.56 5.64 -12.16
CA GLU A 95 -16.70 6.55 -12.19
C GLU A 95 -16.25 8.02 -12.16
N MET A 96 -15.26 8.35 -11.33
CA MET A 96 -14.66 9.69 -11.36
C MET A 96 -14.03 10.01 -12.71
N VAL A 97 -13.40 9.02 -13.35
CA VAL A 97 -12.75 9.21 -14.65
C VAL A 97 -13.81 9.43 -15.74
N ASP A 98 -14.87 8.62 -15.76
CA ASP A 98 -15.99 8.74 -16.71
C ASP A 98 -16.63 10.13 -16.64
N PHE A 99 -16.96 10.57 -15.42
CA PHE A 99 -17.49 11.91 -15.15
C PHE A 99 -16.59 13.05 -15.65
N LEU A 100 -15.26 12.95 -15.42
CA LEU A 100 -14.33 13.99 -15.86
C LEU A 100 -14.18 14.03 -17.38
N VAL A 101 -14.21 12.86 -18.04
CA VAL A 101 -14.14 12.79 -19.50
C VAL A 101 -15.36 13.46 -20.14
N ASP A 102 -16.55 13.25 -19.59
CA ASP A 102 -17.78 13.89 -20.07
C ASP A 102 -17.68 15.43 -19.97
N ILE A 103 -17.25 15.95 -18.81
CA ILE A 103 -17.07 17.39 -18.62
C ILE A 103 -16.02 17.97 -19.58
N TRP A 104 -14.88 17.30 -19.73
CA TRP A 104 -13.82 17.80 -20.61
C TRP A 104 -14.23 17.80 -22.07
N TYR A 105 -15.04 16.82 -22.49
CA TYR A 105 -15.60 16.77 -23.83
C TYR A 105 -16.60 17.92 -24.06
N ASP A 106 -17.50 18.15 -23.09
CA ASP A 106 -18.48 19.24 -23.14
C ASP A 106 -17.82 20.64 -23.13
N GLU A 107 -16.70 20.79 -22.41
CA GLU A 107 -15.91 22.02 -22.35
C GLU A 107 -14.95 22.20 -23.54
N GLY A 108 -14.78 21.19 -24.40
CA GLY A 108 -13.85 21.24 -25.53
C GLY A 108 -12.37 21.30 -25.12
N LEU A 109 -12.03 20.72 -23.97
CA LEU A 109 -10.64 20.67 -23.47
C LEU A 109 -9.78 19.63 -24.20
N TYR A 110 -10.41 18.70 -24.91
CA TYR A 110 -9.76 17.74 -25.80
C TYR A 110 -10.54 17.63 -27.12
N ASP A 111 -9.84 17.89 -28.24
CA ASP A 111 -10.29 17.66 -29.62
C ASP A 111 -9.66 16.38 -30.20
#